data_AF-A3W288-F1
#
_entry.id   AF-A3W288-F1
#
_cell.length_a   1.000
_cell.length_b   1.000
_cell.length_c   1.000
_cell.angle_alpha   90.00
_cell.angle_beta   90.00
_cell.angle_gamma   90.00
#
_symmetry.space_group_name_H-M   'P 1'
#
loop_
_entity.id
_entity.type
_entity.pdbx_description
1 polymer ?
#
loop_
_entity_poly.entity_id
_entity_poly.type
_entity_poly.pdbx_seq_one_letter_code
_entity_poly.pdbx_strand_id
1 'polypeptide(L)'
;MNRLLRRFQKPAEPGRKETKGRAETPHHKDGNPYTGLSPDRFWRTGVQQSDPANMPGIHTPKFLITRQDTIVTMGSCFAQHIANWLRDRDFNVPFYDSVDNIRAKSFSANYGNIYTVKQALQLVQEARSARVPSEAAWSVDGGVIDPLRPAQFEAPFQNESALRSARATHLKAVLAALDDLDVLVFTLGLTEAWRVKSCGTVLPVAPGVIAGQFDQNAHEFVNFRYDEILTDLRALCAEIRDLRGGREFRMVLTVSPVPLTATAAPQHVLCASTYSKSVLRAVAGDFCEDHDDADYFPSFELVTNPGAYSENFEDNLRSVRPASVASVMTVFERLCLEGESDTPATSAGIGDVDCEEALLDAFAGNTRTAGRPNATPLLVVGNSHLGGARDHALANPFGQTAQFAMLNFLRTDPFAKIKTTRFRTFKYPDNVRDQFADVVADEARTLIIVGCGLMGDGIIRAHGDLRAGFPGCNGRKISPNVPIVHEVSADLIKFYDSTTRQIAQNIRKLEDFCDFEHIFWIASPDMCEATARFRLGDEFVESGSLVHHREAYARSLRAALKSSNRVQVVCHPTQELCEASGFSKDKFAAHRHPWDVHCNTAYFDNAFDQVWTALRTGAP
;
A
#
# COMPACT_ATOMS: atom_id res chain seq x y z
N MET A 1 50.37 19.84 35.77
CA MET A 1 49.31 18.94 36.28
C MET A 1 48.61 19.65 37.43
N ASN A 2 48.12 20.88 37.26
CA ASN A 2 47.20 21.48 36.28
C ASN A 2 45.73 21.20 36.59
N ARG A 3 45.08 22.26 37.08
CA ARG A 3 43.71 22.68 36.79
C ARG A 3 42.64 21.59 36.86
N LEU A 4 41.93 21.55 37.97
CA LEU A 4 40.46 21.40 38.05
C LEU A 4 40.10 21.24 39.52
N LEU A 5 39.60 22.30 40.17
CA LEU A 5 38.77 22.31 41.40
C LEU A 5 38.90 23.58 42.26
N ARG A 6 39.23 24.74 41.67
CA ARG A 6 38.97 26.03 42.31
C ARG A 6 38.52 27.04 41.26
N ARG A 7 37.22 27.35 41.26
CA ARG A 7 36.65 28.70 41.05
C ARG A 7 35.13 28.64 40.91
N PHE A 8 34.44 28.65 42.05
CA PHE A 8 33.16 29.36 42.19
C PHE A 8 33.14 30.04 43.57
N GLN A 9 34.08 30.99 43.76
CA GLN A 9 33.88 32.09 44.70
C GLN A 9 33.38 33.28 43.89
N LYS A 10 32.18 33.75 44.21
CA LYS A 10 31.61 35.01 43.72
C LYS A 10 32.52 36.18 44.11
N PRO A 11 32.90 37.07 43.19
CA PRO A 11 33.27 38.43 43.52
C PRO A 11 32.02 39.34 43.51
N ALA A 12 32.03 40.34 44.38
CA ALA A 12 31.00 41.35 44.57
C ALA A 12 30.78 42.26 43.34
N GLU A 13 29.58 42.83 43.26
CA GLU A 13 29.10 43.74 42.20
C GLU A 13 29.96 45.00 42.01
N PRO A 14 30.00 45.51 40.77
CA PRO A 14 30.04 46.95 40.56
C PRO A 14 28.90 47.44 39.65
N GLY A 15 28.11 48.38 40.19
CA GLY A 15 27.61 49.56 39.48
C GLY A 15 26.62 49.38 38.31
N ARG A 16 25.33 49.48 38.61
CA ARG A 16 24.25 49.78 37.65
C ARG A 16 24.54 51.11 36.91
N LYS A 17 24.57 51.06 35.57
CA LYS A 17 24.16 52.17 34.69
C LYS A 17 23.01 51.68 33.82
N GLU A 18 21.97 52.50 33.78
CA GLU A 18 20.66 52.24 33.19
C GLU A 18 20.69 52.12 31.67
N THR A 19 19.97 51.14 31.12
CA THR A 19 19.36 51.24 29.80
C THR A 19 17.96 50.60 29.79
N LYS A 20 16.98 51.52 29.76
CA LYS A 20 15.63 51.47 29.17
C LYS A 20 14.97 50.09 28.92
N GLY A 21 13.91 49.85 29.68
CA GLY A 21 12.62 49.37 29.20
C GLY A 21 12.56 47.95 28.63
N ARG A 22 12.61 46.94 29.50
CA ARG A 22 12.10 45.60 29.18
C ARG A 22 10.80 45.40 29.95
N ALA A 23 9.73 45.05 29.24
CA ALA A 23 8.43 44.75 29.82
C ALA A 23 8.58 43.78 30.99
N GLU A 24 7.94 44.13 32.11
CA GLU A 24 7.88 43.31 33.32
C GLU A 24 7.33 41.92 32.95
N THR A 25 8.13 40.88 33.23
CA THR A 25 7.67 39.49 33.16
C THR A 25 6.82 39.25 34.40
N PRO A 26 5.59 38.73 34.29
CA PRO A 26 4.83 38.38 35.46
C PRO A 26 5.53 37.22 36.17
N HIS A 27 5.83 37.40 37.46
CA HIS A 27 6.19 36.32 38.36
C HIS A 27 5.04 35.30 38.42
N HIS A 28 5.12 34.22 37.64
CA HIS A 28 4.27 33.05 37.84
C HIS A 28 4.81 32.21 39.00
N LYS A 29 4.00 32.06 40.05
CA LYS A 29 4.17 31.06 41.10
C LYS A 29 4.01 29.65 40.52
N ASP A 30 5.03 28.82 40.68
CA ASP A 30 5.06 27.35 40.74
C ASP A 30 4.04 26.57 39.88
N GLY A 31 4.17 26.67 38.55
CA GLY A 31 3.61 25.70 37.59
C GLY A 31 4.74 24.97 36.85
N ASN A 32 4.58 23.67 36.57
CA ASN A 32 5.53 22.97 35.70
C ASN A 32 5.41 23.51 34.26
N PRO A 33 6.46 23.39 33.41
CA PRO A 33 6.46 23.99 32.05
C PRO A 33 5.44 23.39 31.07
N TYR A 34 4.74 22.32 31.46
CA TYR A 34 3.64 21.73 30.69
C TYR A 34 2.25 22.22 31.11
N THR A 35 2.17 23.04 32.16
CA THR A 35 0.89 23.58 32.67
C THR A 35 0.26 24.52 31.64
N GLY A 36 -0.98 24.25 31.23
CA GLY A 36 -1.71 25.09 30.28
C GLY A 36 -1.33 24.90 28.82
N LEU A 37 -0.52 23.89 28.48
CA LEU A 37 -0.26 23.53 27.09
C LEU A 37 -1.52 22.96 26.41
N SER A 38 -1.60 23.12 25.09
CA SER A 38 -2.70 22.60 24.28
C SER A 38 -2.74 21.06 24.30
N PRO A 39 -3.92 20.42 24.16
CA PRO A 39 -4.08 18.96 24.25
C PRO A 39 -3.24 18.18 23.23
N ASP A 40 -2.98 18.74 22.05
CA ASP A 40 -2.13 18.14 21.01
C ASP A 40 -0.66 17.93 21.47
N ARG A 41 -0.21 18.67 22.48
CA ARG A 41 1.15 18.55 23.05
C ARG A 41 1.33 17.39 24.02
N PHE A 42 0.29 16.61 24.30
CA PHE A 42 0.34 15.44 25.18
C PHE A 42 -0.02 14.17 24.40
N TRP A 43 0.81 13.13 24.48
CA TRP A 43 0.62 11.88 23.72
C TRP A 43 -0.78 11.27 23.84
N ARG A 44 -1.35 11.26 25.05
CA ARG A 44 -2.68 10.72 25.31
C ARG A 44 -3.75 11.43 24.47
N THR A 45 -3.75 12.75 24.47
CA THR A 45 -4.79 13.56 23.81
C THR A 45 -4.46 13.92 22.37
N GLY A 46 -3.19 14.00 22.00
CA GLY A 46 -2.74 14.29 20.64
C GLY A 46 -2.66 13.06 19.73
N VAL A 47 -2.40 11.88 20.29
CA VAL A 47 -2.22 10.62 19.50
C VAL A 47 -3.20 9.54 19.93
N GLN A 48 -3.18 9.09 21.18
CA GLN A 48 -3.96 7.91 21.62
C GLN A 48 -5.47 8.12 21.52
N GLN A 49 -5.98 9.31 21.83
CA GLN A 49 -7.41 9.65 21.84
C GLN A 49 -7.85 10.41 20.58
N SER A 50 -6.92 10.78 19.70
CA SER A 50 -7.20 11.47 18.44
C SER A 50 -7.63 10.50 17.35
N ASP A 51 -8.35 11.01 16.36
CA ASP A 51 -8.56 10.29 15.10
C ASP A 51 -7.21 10.16 14.36
N PRO A 52 -6.72 8.94 14.07
CA PRO A 52 -5.46 8.76 13.35
C PRO A 52 -5.49 9.27 11.90
N ALA A 53 -6.67 9.45 11.30
CA ALA A 53 -6.83 10.10 9.99
C ALA A 53 -6.89 11.64 10.10
N ASN A 54 -7.09 12.18 11.30
CA ASN A 54 -7.23 13.60 11.54
C ASN A 54 -6.72 14.02 12.93
N MET A 55 -5.41 14.22 13.05
CA MET A 55 -4.78 14.68 14.28
C MET A 55 -4.83 16.21 14.43
N PRO A 56 -5.53 16.75 15.44
CA PRO A 56 -5.56 18.19 15.68
C PRO A 56 -4.17 18.75 15.98
N GLY A 57 -3.84 19.91 15.42
CA GLY A 57 -2.58 20.60 15.71
C GLY A 57 -1.31 19.92 15.18
N ILE A 58 -1.43 18.86 14.38
CA ILE A 58 -0.27 18.10 13.87
C ILE A 58 0.69 18.95 13.03
N HIS A 59 0.18 20.02 12.40
CA HIS A 59 0.96 20.93 11.58
C HIS A 59 0.30 22.31 11.56
N THR A 60 1.14 23.35 11.64
CA THR A 60 0.75 24.75 11.42
C THR A 60 1.71 25.28 10.35
N PRO A 61 1.24 25.53 9.13
CA PRO A 61 2.15 25.87 8.05
C PRO A 61 2.75 27.26 8.24
N LYS A 62 3.97 27.45 7.76
CA LYS A 62 4.62 28.78 7.75
C LYS A 62 4.04 29.72 6.69
N PHE A 63 3.52 29.15 5.61
CA PHE A 63 2.89 29.85 4.51
C PHE A 63 1.83 28.95 3.86
N LEU A 64 0.84 29.56 3.21
CA LEU A 64 -0.16 28.85 2.42
C LEU A 64 0.23 28.85 0.94
N ILE A 65 -0.11 27.76 0.25
CA ILE A 65 0.01 27.64 -1.21
C ILE A 65 -1.30 28.13 -1.83
N THR A 66 -1.16 29.02 -2.80
CA THR A 66 -2.26 29.66 -3.52
C THR A 66 -2.40 29.08 -4.93
N ARG A 67 -3.50 29.36 -5.62
CA ARG A 67 -3.72 28.90 -6.99
C ARG A 67 -2.83 29.62 -8.01
N GLN A 68 -2.29 30.78 -7.64
CA GLN A 68 -1.40 31.58 -8.46
C GLN A 68 0.03 31.05 -8.43
N ASP A 69 0.39 30.29 -7.39
CA ASP A 69 1.73 29.72 -7.25
C ASP A 69 1.98 28.68 -8.34
N THR A 70 3.08 28.84 -9.06
CA THR A 70 3.61 27.78 -9.92
C THR A 70 4.26 26.72 -9.04
N ILE A 71 3.62 25.56 -8.95
CA ILE A 71 4.06 24.47 -8.09
C ILE A 71 4.87 23.47 -8.92
N VAL A 72 6.12 23.27 -8.50
CA VAL A 72 6.95 22.18 -8.99
C VAL A 72 7.02 21.12 -7.91
N THR A 73 6.68 19.89 -8.25
CA THR A 73 6.91 18.75 -7.36
C THR A 73 8.22 18.08 -7.73
N MET A 74 8.89 17.43 -6.77
CA MET A 74 10.05 16.54 -6.93
C MET A 74 10.05 15.48 -5.82
N GLY A 75 10.74 14.36 -6.06
CA GLY A 75 11.03 13.38 -5.01
C GLY A 75 10.58 11.96 -5.32
N SER A 76 10.35 11.19 -4.25
CA SER A 76 9.94 9.78 -4.34
C SER A 76 8.52 9.60 -4.88
N CYS A 77 8.09 8.35 -5.04
CA CYS A 77 6.75 7.92 -5.49
C CYS A 77 5.59 8.67 -4.81
N PHE A 78 5.73 9.05 -3.53
CA PHE A 78 4.68 9.80 -2.80
C PHE A 78 4.48 11.25 -3.30
N ALA A 79 5.50 11.88 -3.89
CA ALA A 79 5.37 13.21 -4.49
C ALA A 79 4.40 13.24 -5.69
N GLN A 80 4.24 12.10 -6.37
CA GLN A 80 3.30 11.97 -7.49
C GLN A 80 1.85 12.11 -7.01
N HIS A 81 1.53 11.60 -5.82
CA HIS A 81 0.20 11.77 -5.23
C HIS A 81 -0.12 13.23 -4.94
N ILE A 82 0.84 13.99 -4.40
CA ILE A 82 0.66 15.43 -4.16
C ILE A 82 0.47 16.18 -5.48
N ALA A 83 1.29 15.88 -6.49
CA ALA A 83 1.19 16.50 -7.81
C ALA A 83 -0.17 16.26 -8.47
N ASN A 84 -0.64 15.01 -8.46
CA ASN A 84 -1.94 14.63 -9.03
C ASN A 84 -3.09 15.30 -8.25
N TRP A 85 -3.04 15.26 -6.92
CA TRP A 85 -4.08 15.85 -6.06
C TRP A 85 -4.24 17.36 -6.27
N LEU A 86 -3.12 18.08 -6.42
CA LEU A 86 -3.11 19.50 -6.71
C LEU A 86 -3.69 19.81 -8.10
N ARG A 87 -3.30 19.03 -9.12
CA ARG A 87 -3.84 19.18 -10.49
C ARG A 87 -5.34 18.93 -10.55
N ASP A 88 -5.83 17.89 -9.87
CA ASP A 88 -7.26 17.56 -9.80
C ASP A 88 -8.10 18.66 -9.12
N ARG A 89 -7.44 19.60 -8.43
CA ARG A 89 -8.04 20.75 -7.74
C ARG A 89 -7.76 22.07 -8.43
N ASP A 90 -7.29 22.07 -9.67
CA ASP A 90 -6.97 23.27 -10.46
C ASP A 90 -5.89 24.17 -9.83
N PHE A 91 -4.94 23.59 -9.07
CA PHE A 91 -3.71 24.31 -8.72
C PHE A 91 -2.74 24.27 -9.90
N ASN A 92 -1.93 25.33 -10.03
CA ASN A 92 -1.00 25.50 -11.13
C ASN A 92 0.24 24.60 -10.95
N VAL A 93 0.16 23.36 -11.43
CA VAL A 93 1.26 22.38 -11.48
C VAL A 93 1.58 22.04 -12.95
N PRO A 94 2.41 22.84 -13.65
CA PRO A 94 2.60 22.68 -15.09
C PRO A 94 3.43 21.44 -15.46
N PHE A 95 3.22 20.98 -16.70
CA PHE A 95 4.06 19.97 -17.36
C PHE A 95 4.93 20.63 -18.43
N TYR A 96 6.24 20.44 -18.31
CA TYR A 96 7.27 21.06 -19.15
C TYR A 96 7.88 20.09 -20.16
N ASP A 97 7.97 18.80 -19.82
CA ASP A 97 8.51 17.79 -20.73
C ASP A 97 7.36 17.12 -21.51
N SER A 98 7.28 17.42 -22.80
CA SER A 98 6.22 16.96 -23.71
C SER A 98 6.67 15.82 -24.64
N VAL A 99 7.76 15.13 -24.35
CA VAL A 99 8.25 14.02 -25.19
C VAL A 99 7.21 12.89 -25.23
N ASP A 100 6.85 12.46 -26.44
CA ASP A 100 6.09 11.25 -26.70
C ASP A 100 6.94 10.01 -26.34
N ASN A 101 6.37 8.95 -25.76
CA ASN A 101 7.03 7.75 -25.17
C ASN A 101 7.30 7.80 -23.65
N ILE A 102 6.57 8.62 -22.88
CA ILE A 102 6.65 8.65 -21.41
C ILE A 102 5.50 7.84 -20.79
N ARG A 103 5.82 6.86 -19.93
CA ARG A 103 4.83 5.97 -19.29
C ARG A 103 3.81 6.72 -18.43
N ALA A 104 4.31 7.62 -17.58
CA ALA A 104 3.49 8.35 -16.62
C ALA A 104 3.93 9.81 -16.55
N LYS A 105 3.00 10.71 -16.86
CA LYS A 105 3.17 12.17 -16.70
C LYS A 105 2.87 12.57 -15.26
N SER A 106 3.69 12.13 -14.32
CA SER A 106 3.46 12.36 -12.88
C SER A 106 4.19 13.59 -12.34
N PHE A 107 5.31 13.96 -12.95
CA PHE A 107 6.21 15.02 -12.48
C PHE A 107 6.32 16.17 -13.50
N SER A 108 6.50 17.41 -13.02
CA SER A 108 6.50 18.61 -13.85
C SER A 108 7.47 18.53 -15.05
N ALA A 109 8.63 17.89 -14.89
CA ALA A 109 9.62 17.74 -15.97
C ALA A 109 9.99 16.28 -16.28
N ASN A 110 9.18 15.29 -15.87
CA ASN A 110 9.38 13.86 -16.17
C ASN A 110 10.82 13.32 -15.92
N TYR A 111 11.43 13.72 -14.79
CA TYR A 111 12.77 13.25 -14.37
C TYR A 111 12.74 11.86 -13.68
N GLY A 112 11.61 11.14 -13.67
CA GLY A 112 11.44 9.91 -12.88
C GLY A 112 11.39 10.17 -11.37
N ASN A 113 11.46 9.12 -10.56
CA ASN A 113 11.54 9.31 -9.11
C ASN A 113 12.93 9.80 -8.69
N ILE A 114 12.95 10.80 -7.80
CA ILE A 114 14.16 11.30 -7.16
C ILE A 114 14.20 10.80 -5.73
N TYR A 115 15.05 9.81 -5.45
CA TYR A 115 15.09 9.16 -4.15
C TYR A 115 15.97 9.87 -3.14
N THR A 116 17.07 10.49 -3.58
CA THR A 116 18.03 11.16 -2.70
C THR A 116 18.19 12.65 -3.04
N VAL A 117 18.53 13.46 -2.04
CA VAL A 117 18.81 14.90 -2.23
C VAL A 117 20.01 15.09 -3.18
N LYS A 118 21.01 14.21 -3.10
CA LYS A 118 22.15 14.25 -4.02
C LYS A 118 21.71 14.11 -5.47
N GLN A 119 20.78 13.18 -5.77
CA GLN A 119 20.25 13.01 -7.11
C GLN A 119 19.55 14.28 -7.61
N ALA A 120 18.74 14.96 -6.77
CA ALA A 120 18.11 16.23 -7.11
C ALA A 120 19.14 17.31 -7.44
N LEU A 121 20.16 17.48 -6.58
CA LEU A 121 21.24 18.44 -6.78
C LEU A 121 21.98 18.18 -8.10
N GLN A 122 22.28 16.91 -8.38
CA GLN A 122 22.95 16.52 -9.62
C GLN A 122 22.07 16.78 -10.85
N LEU A 123 20.76 16.56 -10.78
CA LEU A 123 19.86 16.90 -11.87
C LEU A 123 19.91 18.40 -12.22
N VAL A 124 19.89 19.29 -11.22
CA VAL A 124 20.01 20.75 -11.44
C VAL A 124 21.36 21.12 -12.03
N GLN A 125 22.45 20.56 -11.49
CA GLN A 125 23.80 20.79 -12.02
C GLN A 125 23.93 20.30 -13.45
N GLU A 126 23.32 19.17 -13.80
CA GLU A 126 23.35 18.65 -15.16
C GLU A 126 22.55 19.53 -16.10
N ALA A 127 21.35 19.96 -15.69
CA ALA A 127 20.51 20.87 -16.48
C ALA A 127 21.25 22.18 -16.79
N ARG A 128 22.08 22.66 -15.85
CA ARG A 128 22.96 23.82 -16.01
C ARG A 128 24.28 23.53 -16.75
N SER A 129 24.47 22.31 -17.25
CA SER A 129 25.70 21.85 -17.90
C SER A 129 26.97 21.93 -17.01
N ALA A 130 26.80 21.98 -15.69
CA ALA A 130 27.89 22.01 -14.71
C ALA A 130 28.45 20.61 -14.41
N ARG A 131 27.76 19.54 -14.84
CA ARG A 131 28.23 18.16 -14.77
C ARG A 131 27.77 17.37 -15.99
N VAL A 132 28.49 16.28 -16.26
CA VAL A 132 28.14 15.32 -17.32
C VAL A 132 28.24 13.90 -16.73
N PRO A 133 27.16 13.08 -16.77
CA PRO A 133 27.23 11.68 -16.39
C PRO A 133 28.17 10.89 -17.31
N SER A 134 28.98 9.98 -16.75
CA SER A 134 29.86 9.12 -17.57
C SER A 134 29.12 7.98 -18.26
N GLU A 135 28.00 7.53 -17.68
CA GLU A 135 27.14 6.51 -18.28
C GLU A 135 26.03 7.19 -19.07
N ALA A 136 26.24 7.32 -20.38
CA ALA A 136 25.32 8.02 -21.26
C ALA A 136 24.05 7.20 -21.58
N ALA A 137 24.15 5.87 -21.55
CA ALA A 137 23.08 4.96 -21.93
C ALA A 137 23.30 3.57 -21.31
N TRP A 138 22.22 2.87 -20.99
CA TRP A 138 22.24 1.44 -20.68
C TRP A 138 21.63 0.63 -21.81
N SER A 139 22.38 -0.35 -22.31
CA SER A 139 21.91 -1.25 -23.37
C SER A 139 20.88 -2.24 -22.83
N VAL A 140 19.83 -2.47 -23.61
CA VAL A 140 18.78 -3.46 -23.36
C VAL A 140 18.36 -4.13 -24.67
N ASP A 141 17.60 -5.22 -24.59
CA ASP A 141 17.01 -5.81 -25.78
C ASP A 141 16.08 -4.79 -26.47
N GLY A 142 16.33 -4.54 -27.75
CA GLY A 142 15.54 -3.59 -28.55
C GLY A 142 15.98 -2.13 -28.49
N GLY A 143 17.05 -1.77 -27.75
CA GLY A 143 17.58 -0.42 -27.79
C GLY A 143 18.44 -0.01 -26.60
N VAL A 144 18.30 1.25 -26.19
CA VAL A 144 18.99 1.84 -25.04
C VAL A 144 18.04 2.62 -24.13
N ILE A 145 18.33 2.64 -22.84
CA ILE A 145 17.55 3.34 -21.82
C ILE A 145 18.42 4.38 -21.10
N ASP A 146 17.78 5.42 -20.60
CA ASP A 146 18.38 6.45 -19.76
C ASP A 146 18.74 5.90 -18.35
N PRO A 147 20.03 5.87 -17.95
CA PRO A 147 20.43 5.41 -16.61
C PRO A 147 19.85 6.23 -15.45
N LEU A 148 19.50 7.49 -15.69
CA LEU A 148 18.95 8.38 -14.67
C LEU A 148 17.42 8.39 -14.65
N ARG A 149 16.77 7.80 -15.65
CA ARG A 149 15.31 7.72 -15.78
C ARG A 149 14.87 6.34 -16.31
N PRO A 150 15.33 5.24 -15.69
CA PRO A 150 15.25 3.92 -16.30
C PRO A 150 13.83 3.35 -16.44
N ALA A 151 12.88 3.78 -15.59
CA ALA A 151 11.47 3.37 -15.68
C ALA A 151 10.56 4.37 -16.41
N GLN A 152 11.08 5.51 -16.88
CA GLN A 152 10.22 6.60 -17.36
C GLN A 152 9.58 6.35 -18.74
N PHE A 153 10.14 5.43 -19.54
CA PHE A 153 9.82 5.29 -20.96
C PHE A 153 9.05 4.01 -21.29
N GLU A 154 8.02 4.09 -22.15
CA GLU A 154 7.20 2.92 -22.53
C GLU A 154 8.04 1.88 -23.29
N ALA A 155 8.91 2.35 -24.19
CA ALA A 155 9.86 1.54 -24.93
C ALA A 155 11.30 2.11 -24.88
N PRO A 156 12.33 1.26 -25.02
CA PRO A 156 13.71 1.71 -25.19
C PRO A 156 13.89 2.64 -26.40
N PHE A 157 14.86 3.55 -26.33
CA PHE A 157 15.26 4.36 -27.46
C PHE A 157 16.04 3.52 -28.48
N GLN A 158 15.84 3.80 -29.77
CA GLN A 158 16.48 3.02 -30.85
C GLN A 158 18.01 3.06 -30.80
N ASN A 159 18.61 4.17 -30.33
CA ASN A 159 20.06 4.36 -30.23
C ASN A 159 20.40 5.52 -29.27
N GLU A 160 21.68 5.65 -28.92
CA GLU A 160 22.18 6.70 -28.02
C GLU A 160 21.93 8.13 -28.52
N SER A 161 21.89 8.34 -29.84
CA SER A 161 21.62 9.66 -30.42
C SER A 161 20.18 10.11 -30.12
N ALA A 162 19.22 9.20 -30.30
CA ALA A 162 17.82 9.44 -29.96
C ALA A 162 17.64 9.72 -28.46
N LEU A 163 18.28 8.91 -27.60
CA LEU A 163 18.28 9.13 -26.16
C LEU A 163 18.91 10.48 -25.78
N ARG A 164 20.05 10.85 -26.38
CA ARG A 164 20.71 12.14 -26.13
C ARG A 164 19.83 13.32 -26.50
N SER A 165 19.12 13.23 -27.62
CA SER A 165 18.15 14.26 -28.03
C SER A 165 17.02 14.38 -27.01
N ALA A 166 16.44 13.26 -26.58
CA ALA A 166 15.39 13.23 -25.55
C ALA A 166 15.89 13.79 -24.20
N ARG A 167 17.14 13.49 -23.80
CA ARG A 167 17.77 14.08 -22.60
C ARG A 167 17.97 15.59 -22.74
N ALA A 168 18.38 16.09 -23.90
CA ALA A 168 18.53 17.53 -24.10
C ALA A 168 17.18 18.28 -23.98
N THR A 169 16.09 17.69 -24.50
CA THR A 169 14.72 18.22 -24.31
C THR A 169 14.32 18.20 -22.83
N HIS A 170 14.55 17.07 -22.16
CA HIS A 170 14.26 16.91 -20.74
C HIS A 170 14.98 17.94 -19.85
N LEU A 171 16.29 18.13 -20.03
CA LEU A 171 17.06 19.07 -19.21
C LEU A 171 16.60 20.52 -19.44
N LYS A 172 16.16 20.88 -20.65
CA LYS A 172 15.52 22.19 -20.89
C LYS A 172 14.19 22.33 -20.15
N ALA A 173 13.39 21.26 -20.12
CA ALA A 173 12.14 21.23 -19.34
C ALA A 173 12.40 21.37 -17.83
N VAL A 174 13.47 20.75 -17.31
CA VAL A 174 13.89 20.92 -15.91
C VAL A 174 14.29 22.36 -15.62
N LEU A 175 15.07 23.00 -16.50
CA LEU A 175 15.44 24.41 -16.34
C LEU A 175 14.20 25.31 -16.33
N ALA A 176 13.26 25.11 -17.27
CA ALA A 176 12.03 25.89 -17.34
C ALA A 176 11.16 25.73 -16.08
N ALA A 177 10.98 24.50 -15.60
CA ALA A 177 10.23 24.23 -14.38
C ALA A 177 10.82 24.96 -13.17
N LEU A 178 12.14 24.88 -12.98
CA LEU A 178 12.81 25.51 -11.84
C LEU A 178 12.89 27.04 -11.96
N ASP A 179 12.90 27.60 -13.17
CA ASP A 179 12.87 29.05 -13.39
C ASP A 179 11.49 29.66 -13.11
N ASP A 180 10.41 28.95 -13.43
CA ASP A 180 9.03 29.41 -13.25
C ASP A 180 8.48 29.19 -11.82
N LEU A 181 9.09 28.27 -11.07
CA LEU A 181 8.68 27.81 -9.73
C LEU A 181 8.32 28.96 -8.76
N ASP A 182 7.26 28.84 -7.97
CA ASP A 182 7.00 29.66 -6.77
C ASP A 182 7.08 28.81 -5.50
N VAL A 183 6.57 27.57 -5.58
CA VAL A 183 6.63 26.56 -4.51
C VAL A 183 7.24 25.25 -5.02
N LEU A 184 8.29 24.77 -4.36
CA LEU A 184 8.88 23.45 -4.59
C LEU A 184 8.37 22.48 -3.51
N VAL A 185 7.55 21.51 -3.89
CA VAL A 185 7.18 20.40 -3.01
C VAL A 185 8.17 19.26 -3.22
N PHE A 186 9.06 19.02 -2.24
CA PHE A 186 10.09 17.99 -2.33
C PHE A 186 9.88 16.87 -1.31
N THR A 187 9.56 15.67 -1.81
CA THR A 187 9.39 14.48 -0.96
C THR A 187 10.67 13.67 -0.87
N LEU A 188 11.30 13.69 0.30
CA LEU A 188 12.52 12.95 0.62
C LEU A 188 12.24 11.45 0.67
N GLY A 189 12.98 10.68 -0.15
CA GLY A 189 12.77 9.25 -0.33
C GLY A 189 13.64 8.39 0.57
N LEU A 190 14.93 8.34 0.27
CA LEU A 190 15.89 7.37 0.79
C LEU A 190 17.22 8.06 1.17
N THR A 191 17.99 7.43 2.05
CA THR A 191 19.41 7.77 2.28
C THR A 191 20.36 6.87 1.48
N GLU A 192 19.89 5.69 1.07
CA GLU A 192 20.64 4.73 0.26
C GLU A 192 20.59 5.07 -1.23
N ALA A 193 21.72 4.86 -1.92
CA ALA A 193 21.85 5.09 -3.36
C ALA A 193 22.99 4.25 -3.96
N TRP A 194 23.06 4.25 -5.29
CA TRP A 194 24.18 3.70 -6.04
C TRP A 194 24.93 4.81 -6.76
N ARG A 195 26.26 4.79 -6.68
CA ARG A 195 27.12 5.82 -7.25
C ARG A 195 28.06 5.24 -8.29
N VAL A 196 28.13 5.89 -9.45
CA VAL A 196 29.13 5.64 -10.48
C VAL A 196 30.45 6.26 -10.02
N LYS A 197 31.47 5.44 -9.75
CA LYS A 197 32.73 5.87 -9.12
C LYS A 197 33.51 6.89 -9.94
N SER A 198 33.50 6.78 -11.26
CA SER A 198 34.31 7.60 -12.17
C SER A 198 33.88 9.08 -12.20
N CYS A 199 32.60 9.37 -12.02
CA CYS A 199 32.04 10.72 -12.11
C CYS A 199 31.19 11.13 -10.89
N GLY A 200 31.03 10.23 -9.92
CA GLY A 200 30.22 10.46 -8.72
C GLY A 200 28.72 10.59 -8.99
N THR A 201 28.22 10.18 -10.17
CA THR A 201 26.79 10.23 -10.51
C THR A 201 26.00 9.28 -9.62
N VAL A 202 24.95 9.78 -9.00
CA VAL A 202 24.00 9.00 -8.20
C VAL A 202 22.89 8.51 -9.11
N LEU A 203 22.70 7.19 -9.12
CA LEU A 203 21.67 6.51 -9.89
C LEU A 203 20.40 6.37 -9.04
N PRO A 204 19.20 6.44 -9.65
CA PRO A 204 17.93 6.22 -8.95
C PRO A 204 17.78 4.78 -8.45
N VAL A 205 18.43 3.82 -9.12
CA VAL A 205 18.36 2.39 -8.81
C VAL A 205 19.69 1.73 -9.13
N ALA A 206 19.98 0.58 -8.52
CA ALA A 206 21.16 -0.21 -8.86
C ALA A 206 21.09 -0.67 -10.34
N PRO A 207 22.20 -0.62 -11.09
CA PRO A 207 22.28 -1.28 -12.39
C PRO A 207 21.91 -2.76 -12.27
N GLY A 208 21.16 -3.29 -13.23
CA GLY A 208 20.68 -4.67 -13.26
C GLY A 208 19.32 -4.91 -12.59
N VAL A 209 18.75 -3.91 -11.90
CA VAL A 209 17.37 -4.02 -11.34
C VAL A 209 16.33 -3.80 -12.43
N ILE A 210 16.50 -2.74 -13.24
CA ILE A 210 15.63 -2.44 -14.38
C ILE A 210 16.38 -2.72 -15.70
N ALA A 211 17.57 -2.15 -15.81
CA ALA A 211 18.44 -2.22 -16.97
C ALA A 211 19.89 -1.98 -16.53
N GLY A 212 20.84 -2.08 -17.46
CA GLY A 212 22.26 -1.97 -17.17
C GLY A 212 22.83 -3.22 -16.50
N GLN A 213 24.14 -3.21 -16.24
CA GLN A 213 24.84 -4.32 -15.59
C GLN A 213 25.64 -3.80 -14.40
N PHE A 214 25.43 -4.44 -13.25
CA PHE A 214 26.19 -4.10 -12.06
C PHE A 214 27.65 -4.53 -12.23
N ASP A 215 28.55 -3.59 -11.98
CA ASP A 215 30.00 -3.81 -11.90
C ASP A 215 30.52 -3.18 -10.60
N GLN A 216 31.03 -4.02 -9.69
CA GLN A 216 31.61 -3.60 -8.42
C GLN A 216 32.81 -2.66 -8.56
N ASN A 217 33.48 -2.65 -9.71
CA ASN A 217 34.60 -1.74 -9.98
C ASN A 217 34.11 -0.37 -10.46
N ALA A 218 32.97 -0.30 -11.14
CA ALA A 218 32.39 0.95 -11.65
C ALA A 218 31.36 1.57 -10.70
N HIS A 219 30.68 0.76 -9.89
CA HIS A 219 29.57 1.16 -9.04
C HIS A 219 29.86 0.88 -7.57
N GLU A 220 29.33 1.73 -6.70
CA GLU A 220 29.37 1.53 -5.26
C GLU A 220 28.06 1.89 -4.59
N PHE A 221 27.75 1.16 -3.53
CA PHE A 221 26.69 1.51 -2.61
C PHE A 221 27.11 2.69 -1.74
N VAL A 222 26.19 3.64 -1.56
CA VAL A 222 26.36 4.78 -0.66
C VAL A 222 25.13 4.92 0.23
N ASN A 223 25.33 5.30 1.49
CA ASN A 223 24.27 5.65 2.41
C ASN A 223 24.61 7.03 3.01
N PHE A 224 23.93 8.05 2.50
CA PHE A 224 24.22 9.44 2.85
C PHE A 224 23.88 9.71 4.32
N ARG A 225 24.79 10.40 5.00
CA ARG A 225 24.62 10.81 6.39
C ARG A 225 23.90 12.15 6.49
N TYR A 226 23.40 12.45 7.68
CA TYR A 226 22.69 13.68 7.99
C TYR A 226 23.37 14.95 7.44
N ASP A 227 24.69 15.09 7.67
CA ASP A 227 25.48 16.27 7.29
C ASP A 227 25.65 16.39 5.77
N GLU A 228 25.82 15.27 5.08
CA GLU A 228 25.87 15.21 3.62
C GLU A 228 24.53 15.64 3.02
N ILE A 229 23.41 15.10 3.53
CA ILE A 229 22.06 15.39 3.02
C ILE A 229 21.69 16.86 3.27
N LEU A 230 21.96 17.38 4.48
CA LEU A 230 21.69 18.79 4.80
C LEU A 230 22.54 19.73 3.94
N THR A 231 23.82 19.38 3.70
CA THR A 231 24.70 20.15 2.81
C THR A 231 24.19 20.13 1.38
N ASP A 232 23.79 18.97 0.87
CA ASP A 232 23.25 18.82 -0.48
C ASP A 232 21.91 19.55 -0.65
N LEU A 233 21.07 19.59 0.39
CA LEU A 233 19.79 20.31 0.36
C LEU A 233 20.00 21.82 0.30
N ARG A 234 20.94 22.35 1.09
CA ARG A 234 21.35 23.77 1.03
C ARG A 234 21.95 24.11 -0.33
N ALA A 235 22.80 23.23 -0.87
CA ALA A 235 23.37 23.40 -2.20
C ALA A 235 22.29 23.36 -3.30
N LEU A 236 21.32 22.47 -3.20
CA LEU A 236 20.19 22.41 -4.13
C LEU A 236 19.42 23.73 -4.17
N CYS A 237 19.09 24.29 -3.00
CA CYS A 237 18.40 25.58 -2.91
C CYS A 237 19.24 26.72 -3.50
N ALA A 238 20.55 26.74 -3.21
CA ALA A 238 21.47 27.72 -3.79
C ALA A 238 21.52 27.62 -5.33
N GLU A 239 21.66 26.41 -5.88
CA GLU A 239 21.74 26.18 -7.33
C GLU A 239 20.44 26.55 -8.05
N ILE A 240 19.27 26.34 -7.42
CA ILE A 240 17.98 26.77 -7.95
C ILE A 240 17.85 28.30 -7.90
N ARG A 241 18.24 28.96 -6.80
CA ARG A 241 18.24 30.43 -6.73
C ARG A 241 19.18 31.07 -7.75
N ASP A 242 20.38 30.52 -7.90
CA ASP A 242 21.35 30.98 -8.90
C ASP A 242 20.79 30.84 -10.32
N LEU A 243 20.14 29.70 -10.62
CA LEU A 243 19.43 29.50 -11.89
C LEU A 243 18.38 30.59 -12.14
N ARG A 244 17.63 30.96 -11.10
CA ARG A 244 16.54 31.95 -11.14
C ARG A 244 17.01 33.41 -11.07
N GLY A 245 18.32 33.66 -11.10
CA GLY A 245 18.88 35.01 -10.96
C GLY A 245 18.70 35.63 -9.57
N GLY A 246 18.67 34.80 -8.53
CA GLY A 246 18.49 35.21 -7.13
C GLY A 246 17.04 35.36 -6.68
N ARG A 247 16.05 35.02 -7.52
CA ARG A 247 14.64 35.00 -7.10
C ARG A 247 14.40 33.88 -6.09
N GLU A 248 13.85 34.25 -4.93
CA GLU A 248 13.45 33.29 -3.90
C GLU A 248 12.29 32.40 -4.37
N PHE A 249 12.11 31.29 -3.69
CA PHE A 249 10.99 30.37 -3.84
C PHE A 249 10.72 29.72 -2.48
N ARG A 250 9.51 29.19 -2.28
CA ARG A 250 9.14 28.52 -1.04
C ARG A 250 9.31 27.01 -1.18
N MET A 251 9.69 26.32 -0.12
CA MET A 251 9.88 24.87 -0.13
C MET A 251 8.95 24.19 0.86
N VAL A 252 8.21 23.19 0.40
CA VAL A 252 7.51 22.24 1.28
C VAL A 252 8.27 20.92 1.24
N LEU A 253 8.90 20.58 2.35
CA LEU A 253 9.54 19.29 2.56
C LEU A 253 8.54 18.31 3.16
N THR A 254 8.62 17.07 2.72
CA THR A 254 8.00 15.95 3.43
C THR A 254 8.86 14.71 3.30
N VAL A 255 8.73 13.77 4.25
CA VAL A 255 9.40 12.46 4.19
C VAL A 255 8.40 11.43 3.67
N SER A 256 8.84 10.62 2.72
CA SER A 256 8.04 9.53 2.19
C SER A 256 7.76 8.47 3.26
N PRO A 257 6.50 8.09 3.49
CA PRO A 257 6.15 7.05 4.46
C PRO A 257 6.54 5.63 4.04
N VAL A 258 6.86 5.42 2.76
CA VAL A 258 7.11 4.09 2.18
C VAL A 258 8.47 3.56 2.67
N PRO A 259 8.52 2.43 3.40
CA PRO A 259 9.77 1.76 3.78
C PRO A 259 10.65 1.34 2.58
N LEU A 260 11.94 1.10 2.81
CA LEU A 260 12.82 0.54 1.77
C LEU A 260 12.30 -0.85 1.38
N THR A 261 12.34 -1.18 0.09
CA THR A 261 12.05 -2.55 -0.36
C THR A 261 13.17 -3.50 0.02
N ALA A 262 14.41 -3.06 -0.23
CA ALA A 262 15.63 -3.79 0.10
C ALA A 262 16.68 -2.81 0.62
N THR A 263 17.65 -3.30 1.39
CA THR A 263 18.82 -2.53 1.81
C THR A 263 20.07 -3.25 1.35
N ALA A 264 21.03 -2.50 0.82
CA ALA A 264 22.36 -3.02 0.50
C ALA A 264 23.33 -2.89 1.68
N ALA A 265 22.92 -2.20 2.76
CA ALA A 265 23.67 -2.18 4.00
C ALA A 265 23.61 -3.56 4.69
N PRO A 266 24.66 -3.97 5.44
CA PRO A 266 24.70 -5.26 6.13
C PRO A 266 23.86 -5.26 7.42
N GLN A 267 22.58 -4.88 7.32
CA GLN A 267 21.64 -4.78 8.44
C GLN A 267 20.23 -5.16 8.01
N HIS A 268 19.34 -5.37 8.98
CA HIS A 268 17.95 -5.72 8.71
C HIS A 268 17.19 -4.56 8.03
N VAL A 269 16.37 -4.86 7.01
CA VAL A 269 15.65 -3.86 6.20
C VAL A 269 14.76 -2.93 7.03
N LEU A 270 14.12 -3.44 8.08
CA LEU A 270 13.35 -2.60 9.02
C LEU A 270 14.23 -1.58 9.76
N CYS A 271 15.44 -1.97 10.18
CA CYS A 271 16.40 -1.06 10.82
C CYS A 271 16.90 -0.02 9.82
N ALA A 272 17.21 -0.43 8.58
CA ALA A 272 17.59 0.48 7.51
C ALA A 272 16.48 1.47 7.15
N SER A 273 15.24 0.99 7.05
CA SER A 273 14.06 1.84 6.82
C SER A 273 13.86 2.85 7.93
N THR A 274 13.90 2.40 9.18
CA THR A 274 13.77 3.29 10.34
C THR A 274 14.87 4.34 10.36
N TYR A 275 16.13 3.94 10.14
CA TYR A 275 17.27 4.86 10.09
C TYR A 275 17.11 5.90 8.96
N SER A 276 16.83 5.44 7.74
CA SER A 276 16.67 6.28 6.55
C SER A 276 15.61 7.36 6.78
N LYS A 277 14.40 6.98 7.22
CA LYS A 277 13.32 7.94 7.47
C LYS A 277 13.61 8.87 8.64
N SER A 278 14.24 8.37 9.70
CA SER A 278 14.60 9.20 10.86
C SER A 278 15.65 10.26 10.51
N VAL A 279 16.68 9.90 9.73
CA VAL A 279 17.70 10.84 9.27
C VAL A 279 17.09 11.90 8.35
N LEU A 280 16.29 11.49 7.36
CA LEU A 280 15.62 12.44 6.46
C LEU A 280 14.68 13.37 7.21
N ARG A 281 13.96 12.85 8.22
CA ARG A 281 13.07 13.66 9.05
C ARG A 281 13.82 14.68 9.90
N ALA A 282 14.96 14.28 10.48
CA ALA A 282 15.83 15.18 11.22
C ALA A 282 16.36 16.29 10.30
N VAL A 283 16.88 15.95 9.12
CA VAL A 283 17.36 16.93 8.13
C VAL A 283 16.25 17.90 7.72
N ALA A 284 15.05 17.40 7.40
CA ALA A 284 13.94 18.25 7.03
C ALA A 284 13.51 19.19 8.18
N GLY A 285 13.52 18.70 9.42
CA GLY A 285 13.21 19.49 10.60
C GLY A 285 14.19 20.62 10.82
N ASP A 286 15.48 20.31 10.87
CA ASP A 286 16.53 21.30 11.11
C ASP A 286 16.64 22.29 9.94
N PHE A 287 16.47 21.81 8.70
CA PHE A 287 16.43 22.71 7.54
C PHE A 287 15.27 23.69 7.62
N CYS A 288 14.05 23.23 7.95
CA CYS A 288 12.90 24.12 8.09
C CYS A 288 13.08 25.06 9.29
N GLU A 289 13.61 24.63 10.43
CA GLU A 289 13.85 25.53 11.58
C GLU A 289 14.79 26.69 11.21
N ASP A 290 15.79 26.42 10.36
CA ASP A 290 16.76 27.42 9.90
C ASP A 290 16.24 28.35 8.77
N HIS A 291 15.09 28.06 8.15
CA HIS A 291 14.62 28.74 6.93
C HIS A 291 13.13 29.08 6.99
N ASP A 292 12.78 30.38 6.99
CA ASP A 292 11.39 30.87 7.06
C ASP A 292 10.58 30.56 5.79
N ASP A 293 11.25 30.41 4.65
CA ASP A 293 10.72 30.04 3.34
C ASP A 293 10.62 28.53 3.12
N ALA A 294 10.98 27.71 4.12
CA ALA A 294 10.84 26.27 4.09
C ALA A 294 9.97 25.73 5.23
N ASP A 295 9.09 24.80 4.88
CA ASP A 295 8.15 24.19 5.82
C ASP A 295 8.09 22.67 5.69
N TYR A 296 7.77 21.97 6.78
CA TYR A 296 7.69 20.52 6.83
C TYR A 296 6.25 20.04 7.00
N PHE A 297 5.73 19.38 5.96
CA PHE A 297 4.43 18.69 6.03
C PHE A 297 4.60 17.25 6.56
N PRO A 298 3.87 16.83 7.61
CA PRO A 298 4.12 15.54 8.29
C PRO A 298 3.44 14.34 7.61
N SER A 299 3.67 14.09 6.31
CA SER A 299 3.06 12.91 5.65
C SER A 299 3.62 11.59 6.19
N PHE A 300 4.90 11.56 6.57
CA PHE A 300 5.54 10.39 7.18
C PHE A 300 4.82 10.01 8.48
N GLU A 301 4.63 10.98 9.37
CA GLU A 301 3.99 10.77 10.66
C GLU A 301 2.51 10.44 10.52
N LEU A 302 1.77 11.11 9.62
CA LEU A 302 0.36 10.80 9.37
C LEU A 302 0.14 9.34 8.96
N VAL A 303 1.02 8.78 8.13
CA VAL A 303 0.90 7.37 7.72
C VAL A 303 1.43 6.41 8.78
N THR A 304 2.58 6.71 9.40
CA THR A 304 3.26 5.78 10.32
C THR A 304 2.80 5.86 11.76
N ASN A 305 1.85 6.75 12.08
CA ASN A 305 1.42 6.93 13.46
C ASN A 305 0.91 5.62 14.10
N PRO A 306 1.26 5.34 15.36
CA PRO A 306 0.86 4.10 16.03
C PRO A 306 -0.63 4.04 16.35
N GLY A 307 -1.34 5.18 16.36
CA GLY A 307 -2.79 5.23 16.54
C GLY A 307 -3.56 4.57 15.39
N ALA A 308 -2.94 4.47 14.20
CA ALA A 308 -3.49 3.79 13.04
C ALA A 308 -3.27 2.27 13.05
N TYR A 309 -2.53 1.70 14.01
CA TYR A 309 -2.27 0.25 14.11
C TYR A 309 -1.80 -0.40 12.79
N SER A 310 -0.99 0.31 12.00
CA SER A 310 -0.53 -0.10 10.65
C SER A 310 -1.63 -0.24 9.58
N GLU A 311 -2.88 0.17 9.85
CA GLU A 311 -4.00 0.11 8.89
C GLU A 311 -3.75 0.98 7.64
N ASN A 312 -2.82 1.94 7.74
CA ASN A 312 -2.44 2.78 6.62
C ASN A 312 -1.60 2.07 5.54
N PHE A 313 -1.08 0.88 5.83
CA PHE A 313 -0.33 0.07 4.88
C PHE A 313 -1.17 -1.07 4.33
N GLU A 314 -0.94 -1.41 3.07
CA GLU A 314 -1.39 -2.64 2.45
C GLU A 314 -0.78 -3.87 3.13
N ASP A 315 -1.22 -5.07 2.74
CA ASP A 315 -0.86 -6.32 3.43
C ASP A 315 0.66 -6.63 3.38
N ASN A 316 1.40 -6.02 2.44
CA ASN A 316 2.86 -6.08 2.40
C ASN A 316 3.56 -5.21 3.46
N LEU A 317 2.79 -4.49 4.29
CA LEU A 317 3.26 -3.58 5.35
C LEU A 317 4.20 -2.47 4.85
N ARG A 318 4.12 -2.14 3.55
CA ARG A 318 5.02 -1.20 2.87
C ARG A 318 4.28 -0.22 1.98
N SER A 319 3.42 -0.71 1.10
CA SER A 319 2.63 0.13 0.20
C SER A 319 1.58 0.87 1.03
N VAL A 320 1.40 2.16 0.80
CA VAL A 320 0.38 2.95 1.51
C VAL A 320 -0.96 2.70 0.84
N ARG A 321 -2.00 2.42 1.64
CA ARG A 321 -3.34 2.20 1.08
C ARG A 321 -3.85 3.46 0.38
N PRO A 322 -4.57 3.36 -0.75
CA PRO A 322 -5.09 4.53 -1.43
C PRO A 322 -5.99 5.41 -0.56
N ALA A 323 -6.79 4.81 0.32
CA ALA A 323 -7.62 5.55 1.29
C ALA A 323 -6.77 6.38 2.27
N SER A 324 -5.61 5.86 2.67
CA SER A 324 -4.67 6.56 3.54
C SER A 324 -3.95 7.68 2.81
N VAL A 325 -3.55 7.48 1.55
CA VAL A 325 -3.05 8.56 0.70
C VAL A 325 -4.08 9.69 0.61
N ALA A 326 -5.34 9.38 0.30
CA ALA A 326 -6.41 10.37 0.21
C ALA A 326 -6.64 11.12 1.54
N SER A 327 -6.54 10.42 2.67
CA SER A 327 -6.63 11.03 4.01
C SER A 327 -5.48 12.03 4.24
N VAL A 328 -4.24 11.65 3.92
CA VAL A 328 -3.08 12.57 4.00
C VAL A 328 -3.27 13.77 3.08
N MET A 329 -3.73 13.56 1.85
CA MET A 329 -3.93 14.66 0.90
C MET A 329 -5.06 15.61 1.34
N THR A 330 -6.09 15.11 2.02
CA THR A 330 -7.14 15.94 2.63
C THR A 330 -6.57 16.79 3.77
N VAL A 331 -5.66 16.23 4.57
CA VAL A 331 -4.94 17.01 5.60
C VAL A 331 -4.02 18.05 4.97
N PHE A 332 -3.30 17.70 3.91
CA PHE A 332 -2.46 18.63 3.15
C PHE A 332 -3.28 19.80 2.58
N GLU A 333 -4.41 19.49 1.93
CA GLU A 333 -5.33 20.49 1.41
C GLU A 333 -5.82 21.44 2.50
N ARG A 334 -6.36 20.89 3.59
CA ARG A 334 -6.93 21.68 4.69
C ARG A 334 -5.89 22.59 5.37
N LEU A 335 -4.66 22.10 5.53
CA LEU A 335 -3.65 22.81 6.30
C LEU A 335 -2.80 23.72 5.42
N CYS A 336 -2.35 23.26 4.26
CA CYS A 336 -1.30 23.93 3.48
C CYS A 336 -1.84 24.78 2.32
N LEU A 337 -3.08 24.58 1.89
CA LEU A 337 -3.65 25.29 0.74
C LEU A 337 -4.58 26.42 1.19
N GLU A 338 -4.56 27.53 0.48
CA GLU A 338 -5.52 28.61 0.67
C GLU A 338 -6.89 28.23 0.05
N GLY A 339 -7.97 28.31 0.82
CA GLY A 339 -9.31 27.97 0.36
C GLY A 339 -10.43 28.83 0.98
N GLU A 340 -11.44 29.18 0.17
CA GLU A 340 -12.79 29.51 0.63
C GLU A 340 -13.51 28.22 1.06
N SER A 341 -14.33 28.31 2.10
CA SER A 341 -14.99 27.17 2.77
C SER A 341 -15.82 26.25 1.86
N ASP A 342 -15.68 24.94 2.13
CA ASP A 342 -16.56 23.79 1.83
C ASP A 342 -17.00 23.54 0.37
N THR A 343 -16.31 22.59 -0.28
CA THR A 343 -16.90 21.75 -1.34
C THR A 343 -16.58 20.27 -1.05
N PRO A 344 -17.52 19.32 -1.17
CA PRO A 344 -17.25 17.92 -0.84
C PRO A 344 -16.29 17.29 -1.86
N ALA A 345 -15.27 16.60 -1.35
CA ALA A 345 -14.28 15.87 -2.13
C ALA A 345 -14.94 14.78 -3.02
N THR A 346 -14.74 14.89 -4.33
CA THR A 346 -14.93 13.81 -5.29
C THR A 346 -13.79 12.80 -5.13
N SER A 347 -14.11 11.51 -5.15
CA SER A 347 -13.13 10.42 -5.14
C SER A 347 -12.31 10.46 -6.43
N ALA A 348 -11.06 10.93 -6.34
CA ALA A 348 -10.11 10.92 -7.45
C ALA A 348 -9.69 9.49 -7.80
N GLY A 349 -9.53 9.24 -9.11
CA GLY A 349 -8.99 7.99 -9.64
C GLY A 349 -7.54 7.81 -9.19
N ILE A 350 -7.28 6.73 -8.46
CA ILE A 350 -5.94 6.34 -8.05
C ILE A 350 -5.29 5.66 -9.26
N GLY A 351 -4.46 6.39 -9.99
CA GLY A 351 -3.58 5.83 -11.01
C GLY A 351 -2.42 5.05 -10.38
N ASP A 352 -2.06 3.92 -11.00
CA ASP A 352 -0.91 3.09 -10.62
C ASP A 352 0.38 3.91 -10.56
N VAL A 353 0.98 3.99 -9.38
CA VAL A 353 2.30 4.62 -9.20
C VAL A 353 3.36 3.55 -9.46
N ASP A 354 3.91 3.57 -10.66
CA ASP A 354 5.02 2.72 -11.08
C ASP A 354 6.29 3.16 -10.32
N CYS A 355 6.75 2.35 -9.36
CA CYS A 355 7.83 2.72 -8.43
C CYS A 355 9.03 1.78 -8.62
N GLU A 356 10.21 2.30 -9.00
CA GLU A 356 11.42 1.50 -9.26
C GLU A 356 11.85 0.68 -8.04
N GLU A 357 11.65 1.23 -6.84
CA GLU A 357 11.88 0.52 -5.58
C GLU A 357 11.01 -0.74 -5.44
N ALA A 358 9.77 -0.74 -5.95
CA ALA A 358 8.91 -1.92 -5.88
C ALA A 358 9.43 -3.08 -6.76
N LEU A 359 10.23 -2.79 -7.80
CA LEU A 359 10.84 -3.82 -8.64
C LEU A 359 11.92 -4.61 -7.90
N LEU A 360 12.48 -4.07 -6.81
CA LEU A 360 13.41 -4.79 -5.94
C LEU A 360 12.76 -5.99 -5.25
N ASP A 361 11.43 -6.03 -5.10
CA ASP A 361 10.72 -7.19 -4.54
C ASP A 361 10.93 -8.45 -5.39
N ALA A 362 11.17 -8.31 -6.70
CA ALA A 362 11.49 -9.43 -7.58
C ALA A 362 12.87 -10.05 -7.30
N PHE A 363 13.78 -9.28 -6.68
CA PHE A 363 15.14 -9.67 -6.33
C PHE A 363 15.34 -9.97 -4.85
N ALA A 364 14.36 -9.61 -4.01
CA ALA A 364 14.25 -10.15 -2.67
C ALA A 364 14.17 -11.67 -2.84
N GLY A 365 15.33 -12.33 -2.73
CA GLY A 365 15.45 -13.75 -2.97
C GLY A 365 14.33 -14.39 -2.21
N ASN A 366 13.35 -14.95 -2.92
CA ASN A 366 12.21 -15.57 -2.28
C ASN A 366 12.85 -16.40 -1.18
N THR A 367 12.50 -16.11 0.07
CA THR A 367 12.45 -17.17 1.06
C THR A 367 11.27 -18.03 0.64
N ARG A 368 11.41 -18.65 -0.54
CA ARG A 368 11.08 -20.01 -0.83
C ARG A 368 11.56 -20.70 0.43
N THR A 369 10.65 -21.00 1.34
CA THR A 369 10.65 -22.35 1.88
C THR A 369 10.86 -23.23 0.66
N ALA A 370 12.10 -23.67 0.47
CA ALA A 370 12.48 -24.49 -0.65
C ALA A 370 11.59 -25.73 -0.52
N GLY A 371 10.49 -25.70 -1.27
CA GLY A 371 9.78 -26.90 -1.61
C GLY A 371 10.80 -27.86 -2.17
N ARG A 372 10.75 -29.10 -1.71
CA ARG A 372 11.59 -30.13 -2.30
C ARG A 372 11.39 -30.06 -3.83
N PRO A 373 12.45 -30.05 -4.65
CA PRO A 373 12.37 -29.93 -6.11
C PRO A 373 11.46 -30.95 -6.84
N ASN A 374 10.86 -31.89 -6.11
CA ASN A 374 9.97 -32.95 -6.60
C ASN A 374 8.51 -32.82 -6.12
N ALA A 375 8.09 -31.73 -5.47
CA ALA A 375 6.71 -31.57 -5.01
C ALA A 375 5.86 -30.78 -6.02
N THR A 376 4.73 -31.35 -6.46
CA THR A 376 3.79 -30.73 -7.39
C THR A 376 3.08 -29.53 -6.74
N PRO A 377 2.76 -28.46 -7.48
CA PRO A 377 2.10 -27.28 -6.92
C PRO A 377 0.67 -27.59 -6.43
N LEU A 378 0.21 -26.82 -5.45
CA LEU A 378 -1.20 -26.69 -5.10
C LEU A 378 -1.88 -25.75 -6.10
N LEU A 379 -3.07 -26.11 -6.56
CA LEU A 379 -3.98 -25.17 -7.20
C LEU A 379 -5.03 -24.74 -6.18
N VAL A 380 -5.09 -23.45 -5.87
CA VAL A 380 -6.07 -22.89 -4.94
C VAL A 380 -6.94 -21.89 -5.68
N VAL A 381 -8.25 -22.13 -5.70
CA VAL A 381 -9.19 -21.24 -6.38
C VAL A 381 -10.28 -20.79 -5.44
N GLY A 382 -10.87 -19.63 -5.69
CA GLY A 382 -11.95 -19.16 -4.84
C GLY A 382 -12.61 -17.89 -5.35
N ASN A 383 -13.59 -17.43 -4.58
CA ASN A 383 -14.20 -16.11 -4.76
C ASN A 383 -13.49 -15.09 -3.84
N SER A 384 -14.19 -14.06 -3.40
CA SER A 384 -13.64 -13.03 -2.51
C SER A 384 -13.16 -13.55 -1.14
N HIS A 385 -13.61 -14.74 -0.69
CA HIS A 385 -13.09 -15.39 0.53
C HIS A 385 -11.69 -15.98 0.38
N LEU A 386 -11.15 -16.07 -0.85
CA LEU A 386 -9.80 -16.58 -1.10
C LEU A 386 -8.72 -15.73 -0.41
N GLY A 387 -8.99 -14.43 -0.21
CA GLY A 387 -8.07 -13.52 0.49
C GLY A 387 -7.70 -14.02 1.88
N GLY A 388 -8.68 -14.39 2.71
CA GLY A 388 -8.45 -14.92 4.06
C GLY A 388 -7.86 -16.34 4.08
N ALA A 389 -7.86 -17.06 2.96
CA ALA A 389 -7.34 -18.42 2.84
C ALA A 389 -5.93 -18.49 2.24
N ARG A 390 -5.42 -17.39 1.68
CA ARG A 390 -4.18 -17.35 0.89
C ARG A 390 -2.96 -17.75 1.70
N ASP A 391 -2.80 -17.16 2.89
CA ASP A 391 -1.60 -17.36 3.72
C ASP A 391 -1.47 -18.81 4.19
N HIS A 392 -2.60 -19.46 4.49
CA HIS A 392 -2.63 -20.88 4.85
C HIS A 392 -2.14 -21.78 3.73
N ALA A 393 -2.57 -21.54 2.50
CA ALA A 393 -2.11 -22.29 1.34
C ALA A 393 -0.61 -22.07 1.05
N LEU A 394 -0.11 -20.85 1.22
CA LEU A 394 1.32 -20.53 1.08
C LEU A 394 2.16 -21.18 2.19
N ALA A 395 1.62 -21.24 3.41
CA ALA A 395 2.26 -21.85 4.57
C ALA A 395 2.04 -23.37 4.68
N ASN A 396 1.65 -24.04 3.59
CA ASN A 396 1.35 -25.47 3.62
C ASN A 396 2.55 -26.29 4.16
N PRO A 397 2.29 -27.32 4.99
CA PRO A 397 3.35 -28.06 5.69
C PRO A 397 4.16 -28.99 4.79
N PHE A 398 3.78 -29.11 3.51
CA PHE A 398 4.42 -29.99 2.53
C PHE A 398 5.51 -29.27 1.72
N GLY A 399 5.64 -27.94 1.89
CA GLY A 399 6.55 -27.11 1.12
C GLY A 399 6.17 -27.01 -0.36
N GLN A 400 4.94 -27.30 -0.73
CA GLN A 400 4.48 -27.16 -2.12
C GLN A 400 4.37 -25.67 -2.46
N THR A 401 4.66 -25.30 -3.71
CA THR A 401 4.26 -23.98 -4.22
C THR A 401 2.74 -23.93 -4.41
N ALA A 402 2.12 -22.75 -4.38
CA ALA A 402 0.68 -22.60 -4.60
C ALA A 402 0.42 -21.63 -5.76
N GLN A 403 -0.49 -22.02 -6.65
CA GLN A 403 -1.03 -21.20 -7.73
C GLN A 403 -2.46 -20.78 -7.37
N PHE A 404 -2.80 -19.50 -7.59
CA PHE A 404 -4.08 -18.93 -7.15
C PHE A 404 -4.94 -18.48 -8.33
N ALA A 405 -6.23 -18.81 -8.33
CA ALA A 405 -7.18 -18.25 -9.29
C ALA A 405 -8.45 -17.69 -8.63
N MET A 406 -8.74 -16.41 -8.91
CA MET A 406 -9.92 -15.69 -8.42
C MET A 406 -11.07 -15.83 -9.43
N LEU A 407 -12.07 -16.64 -9.08
CA LEU A 407 -13.14 -17.02 -10.00
C LEU A 407 -14.03 -15.85 -10.43
N ASN A 408 -14.22 -14.86 -9.56
CA ASN A 408 -15.10 -13.71 -9.80
C ASN A 408 -14.63 -12.81 -10.95
N PHE A 409 -13.36 -12.88 -11.34
CA PHE A 409 -12.76 -12.02 -12.36
C PHE A 409 -12.47 -12.76 -13.66
N LEU A 410 -12.86 -14.04 -13.78
CA LEU A 410 -12.56 -14.83 -14.97
C LEU A 410 -13.47 -14.46 -16.14
N ARG A 411 -12.90 -14.54 -17.35
CA ARG A 411 -13.63 -14.33 -18.61
C ARG A 411 -14.77 -15.33 -18.81
N THR A 412 -14.61 -16.54 -18.29
CA THR A 412 -15.57 -17.63 -18.41
C THR A 412 -15.66 -18.44 -17.12
N ASP A 413 -16.86 -18.89 -16.76
CA ASP A 413 -17.08 -19.83 -15.66
C ASP A 413 -16.29 -21.14 -15.89
N PRO A 414 -15.32 -21.49 -15.03
CA PRO A 414 -14.53 -22.71 -15.19
C PRO A 414 -15.37 -23.98 -15.05
N PHE A 415 -16.48 -23.97 -14.31
CA PHE A 415 -17.39 -25.12 -14.22
C PHE A 415 -18.20 -25.33 -15.51
N ALA A 416 -18.42 -24.28 -16.31
CA ALA A 416 -19.02 -24.39 -17.63
C ALA A 416 -18.02 -24.90 -18.68
N LYS A 417 -16.73 -24.55 -18.54
CA LYS A 417 -15.64 -24.96 -19.46
C LYS A 417 -14.85 -26.19 -18.98
N ILE A 418 -15.32 -26.87 -17.95
CA ILE A 418 -14.55 -27.94 -17.28
C ILE A 418 -14.24 -29.14 -18.19
N LYS A 419 -15.11 -29.46 -19.15
CA LYS A 419 -14.86 -30.55 -20.11
C LYS A 419 -13.63 -30.30 -20.99
N THR A 420 -13.38 -29.04 -21.34
CA THR A 420 -12.28 -28.66 -22.24
C THR A 420 -11.04 -28.23 -21.48
N THR A 421 -11.21 -27.51 -20.37
CA THR A 421 -10.09 -26.97 -19.58
C THR A 421 -9.65 -27.88 -18.45
N ARG A 422 -10.43 -28.93 -18.13
CA ARG A 422 -10.20 -29.86 -17.02
C ARG A 422 -10.02 -29.16 -15.67
N PHE A 423 -10.51 -27.91 -15.55
CA PHE A 423 -10.31 -27.03 -14.39
C PHE A 423 -8.83 -26.67 -14.13
N ARG A 424 -8.01 -26.62 -15.19
CA ARG A 424 -6.57 -26.31 -15.16
C ARG A 424 -6.22 -24.91 -15.64
N THR A 425 -7.10 -24.30 -16.44
CA THR A 425 -6.83 -23.04 -17.12
C THR A 425 -7.83 -21.96 -16.71
N PHE A 426 -7.30 -20.83 -16.24
CA PHE A 426 -8.08 -19.69 -15.77
C PHE A 426 -7.59 -18.45 -16.50
N LYS A 427 -8.49 -17.82 -17.27
CA LYS A 427 -8.16 -16.64 -18.09
C LYS A 427 -8.90 -15.42 -17.61
N TYR A 428 -8.18 -14.33 -17.44
CA TYR A 428 -8.73 -13.04 -17.04
C TYR A 428 -8.95 -12.16 -18.28
N PRO A 429 -10.00 -11.32 -18.29
CA PRO A 429 -10.19 -10.35 -19.36
C PRO A 429 -9.11 -9.27 -19.33
N ASP A 430 -8.83 -8.65 -20.48
CA ASP A 430 -7.69 -7.74 -20.65
C ASP A 430 -7.72 -6.53 -19.69
N ASN A 431 -8.90 -6.10 -19.26
CA ASN A 431 -9.09 -4.96 -18.36
C ASN A 431 -8.73 -5.22 -16.89
N VAL A 432 -8.34 -6.45 -16.52
CA VAL A 432 -7.88 -6.79 -15.16
C VAL A 432 -6.55 -7.56 -15.17
N ARG A 433 -5.87 -7.64 -16.34
CA ARG A 433 -4.61 -8.38 -16.49
C ARG A 433 -3.44 -7.76 -15.73
N ASP A 434 -3.52 -6.46 -15.46
CA ASP A 434 -2.54 -5.76 -14.62
C ASP A 434 -2.65 -6.18 -13.14
N GLN A 435 -3.77 -6.80 -12.74
CA GLN A 435 -4.03 -7.29 -11.38
C GLN A 435 -3.97 -8.82 -11.28
N PHE A 436 -4.32 -9.54 -12.35
CA PHE A 436 -4.37 -11.01 -12.38
C PHE A 436 -3.77 -11.58 -13.67
N ALA A 437 -2.69 -12.35 -13.54
CA ALA A 437 -2.12 -13.11 -14.64
C ALA A 437 -2.94 -14.38 -14.93
N ASP A 438 -3.03 -14.78 -16.21
CA ASP A 438 -3.63 -16.05 -16.61
C ASP A 438 -2.92 -17.22 -15.90
N VAL A 439 -3.69 -18.20 -15.41
CA VAL A 439 -3.16 -19.34 -14.67
C VAL A 439 -3.35 -20.62 -15.48
N VAL A 440 -2.27 -21.37 -15.65
CA VAL A 440 -2.25 -22.73 -16.20
C VAL A 440 -1.59 -23.65 -15.19
N ALA A 441 -2.37 -24.59 -14.66
CA ALA A 441 -2.00 -25.41 -13.52
C ALA A 441 -1.82 -26.89 -13.89
N ASP A 442 -1.14 -27.19 -14.99
CA ASP A 442 -1.03 -28.55 -15.55
C ASP A 442 -0.35 -29.54 -14.58
N GLU A 443 0.65 -29.07 -13.83
CA GLU A 443 1.42 -29.90 -12.89
C GLU A 443 0.76 -30.08 -11.52
N ALA A 444 -0.33 -29.37 -11.22
CA ALA A 444 -0.93 -29.43 -9.90
C ALA A 444 -1.58 -30.80 -9.62
N ARG A 445 -1.41 -31.34 -8.42
CA ARG A 445 -2.08 -32.62 -8.06
C ARG A 445 -3.17 -32.47 -7.03
N THR A 446 -3.14 -31.37 -6.29
CA THR A 446 -4.14 -31.03 -5.28
C THR A 446 -4.86 -29.76 -5.69
N LEU A 447 -6.19 -29.81 -5.68
CA LEU A 447 -7.08 -28.66 -5.87
C LEU A 447 -7.74 -28.31 -4.52
N ILE A 448 -7.66 -27.04 -4.13
CA ILE A 448 -8.38 -26.48 -2.98
C ILE A 448 -9.31 -25.38 -3.51
N ILE A 449 -10.61 -25.54 -3.32
CA ILE A 449 -11.64 -24.55 -3.66
C ILE A 449 -12.09 -23.87 -2.38
N VAL A 450 -12.06 -22.54 -2.32
CA VAL A 450 -12.45 -21.76 -1.15
C VAL A 450 -13.74 -20.98 -1.43
N GLY A 451 -14.79 -21.28 -0.66
CA GLY A 451 -16.08 -20.60 -0.73
C GLY A 451 -16.91 -21.04 -1.94
N CYS A 452 -17.15 -20.12 -2.87
CA CYS A 452 -17.90 -20.38 -4.11
C CYS A 452 -19.35 -20.85 -3.90
N GLY A 453 -20.04 -20.30 -2.89
CA GLY A 453 -21.45 -20.56 -2.61
C GLY A 453 -21.74 -21.86 -1.88
N LEU A 454 -20.70 -22.63 -1.51
CA LEU A 454 -20.84 -23.79 -0.66
C LEU A 454 -21.01 -23.35 0.80
N MET A 455 -22.22 -23.50 1.36
CA MET A 455 -22.55 -23.17 2.76
C MET A 455 -22.21 -21.70 3.13
N GLY A 456 -22.24 -21.36 4.43
CA GLY A 456 -21.94 -20.02 4.92
C GLY A 456 -22.82 -18.94 4.30
N ASP A 457 -22.20 -17.85 3.81
CA ASP A 457 -22.89 -16.79 3.06
C ASP A 457 -23.65 -17.29 1.81
N GLY A 458 -23.32 -18.47 1.27
CA GLY A 458 -24.08 -19.16 0.22
C GLY A 458 -25.52 -19.50 0.61
N ILE A 459 -25.78 -19.74 1.90
CA ILE A 459 -27.13 -20.00 2.43
C ILE A 459 -27.99 -18.74 2.33
N ILE A 460 -27.41 -17.57 2.61
CA ILE A 460 -28.07 -16.27 2.49
C ILE A 460 -28.25 -15.90 1.02
N ARG A 461 -27.23 -16.13 0.19
CA ARG A 461 -27.28 -15.87 -1.26
C ARG A 461 -28.33 -16.68 -2.01
N ALA A 462 -28.81 -17.80 -1.45
CA ALA A 462 -29.95 -18.54 -2.01
C ALA A 462 -31.27 -17.75 -2.00
N HIS A 463 -31.39 -16.76 -1.10
CA HIS A 463 -32.56 -15.88 -1.01
C HIS A 463 -32.46 -14.63 -1.92
N GLY A 464 -31.29 -14.39 -2.52
CA GLY A 464 -31.06 -13.28 -3.46
C GLY A 464 -29.67 -12.66 -3.31
N ASP A 465 -29.47 -11.51 -3.98
CA ASP A 465 -28.15 -10.87 -4.07
C ASP A 465 -27.65 -10.34 -2.73
N LEU A 466 -26.44 -10.77 -2.35
CA LEU A 466 -25.65 -10.14 -1.30
C LEU A 466 -24.64 -9.18 -1.96
N ARG A 467 -25.01 -7.90 -2.04
CA ARG A 467 -24.28 -6.85 -2.77
C ARG A 467 -23.15 -6.26 -1.94
N ALA A 468 -22.15 -5.69 -2.62
CA ALA A 468 -21.05 -4.97 -1.99
C ALA A 468 -21.58 -3.77 -1.18
N GLY A 469 -20.96 -3.53 -0.02
CA GLY A 469 -21.27 -2.39 0.83
C GLY A 469 -20.36 -1.20 0.54
N PHE A 470 -20.77 -0.01 0.99
CA PHE A 470 -20.04 1.24 0.86
C PHE A 470 -20.37 2.13 2.08
N PRO A 471 -19.54 3.13 2.42
CA PRO A 471 -19.81 4.03 3.54
C PRO A 471 -21.19 4.67 3.46
N GLY A 472 -21.96 4.59 4.54
CA GLY A 472 -23.33 5.13 4.62
C GLY A 472 -24.40 4.30 3.90
N CYS A 473 -24.08 3.12 3.37
CA CYS A 473 -25.09 2.25 2.78
C CYS A 473 -26.11 1.77 3.81
N ASN A 474 -27.28 1.32 3.35
CA ASN A 474 -28.26 0.65 4.19
C ASN A 474 -28.08 -0.87 4.03
N GLY A 475 -27.70 -1.56 5.10
CA GLY A 475 -27.43 -3.00 5.08
C GLY A 475 -28.58 -3.85 4.55
N ARG A 476 -29.82 -3.52 4.89
CA ARG A 476 -31.02 -4.21 4.40
C ARG A 476 -31.28 -4.02 2.90
N LYS A 477 -30.75 -2.95 2.29
CA LYS A 477 -30.88 -2.70 0.84
C LYS A 477 -29.82 -3.42 0.00
N ILE A 478 -28.74 -3.87 0.63
CA ILE A 478 -27.64 -4.60 -0.04
C ILE A 478 -27.64 -6.10 0.29
N SER A 479 -28.69 -6.58 0.95
CA SER A 479 -28.83 -7.97 1.39
C SER A 479 -30.24 -8.48 1.05
N PRO A 480 -30.41 -9.78 0.78
CA PRO A 480 -31.72 -10.34 0.50
C PRO A 480 -32.57 -10.38 1.77
N ASN A 481 -33.89 -10.39 1.58
CA ASN A 481 -34.81 -10.65 2.69
C ASN A 481 -34.84 -12.15 2.99
N VAL A 482 -34.36 -12.56 4.16
CA VAL A 482 -34.32 -13.96 4.58
C VAL A 482 -35.46 -14.21 5.56
N PRO A 483 -36.35 -15.19 5.32
CA PRO A 483 -37.50 -15.42 6.19
C PRO A 483 -37.05 -15.93 7.57
N ILE A 484 -37.67 -15.41 8.62
CA ILE A 484 -37.53 -15.94 9.98
C ILE A 484 -38.29 -17.26 10.06
N VAL A 485 -37.60 -18.32 10.47
CA VAL A 485 -38.14 -19.67 10.66
C VAL A 485 -37.74 -20.20 12.03
N HIS A 486 -38.55 -21.09 12.59
CA HIS A 486 -38.33 -21.67 13.92
C HIS A 486 -38.14 -23.19 13.90
N GLU A 487 -38.21 -23.80 12.72
CA GLU A 487 -38.00 -25.23 12.53
C GLU A 487 -37.52 -25.54 11.11
N VAL A 488 -36.98 -26.75 10.92
CA VAL A 488 -36.58 -27.26 9.61
C VAL A 488 -37.75 -27.98 8.98
N SER A 489 -38.54 -27.27 8.18
CA SER A 489 -39.69 -27.84 7.46
C SER A 489 -39.28 -28.51 6.13
N ALA A 490 -40.15 -29.37 5.59
CA ALA A 490 -39.95 -29.97 4.28
C ALA A 490 -39.87 -28.92 3.15
N ASP A 491 -40.66 -27.85 3.26
CA ASP A 491 -40.65 -26.74 2.29
C ASP A 491 -39.35 -25.95 2.34
N LEU A 492 -38.78 -25.73 3.54
CA LEU A 492 -37.49 -25.06 3.69
C LEU A 492 -36.34 -25.89 3.11
N ILE A 493 -36.36 -27.21 3.29
CA ILE A 493 -35.38 -28.12 2.65
C ILE A 493 -35.53 -28.01 1.12
N LYS A 494 -36.76 -28.11 0.62
CA LYS A 494 -37.07 -28.06 -0.81
C LYS A 494 -36.67 -26.73 -1.45
N PHE A 495 -36.77 -25.61 -0.72
CA PHE A 495 -36.30 -24.30 -1.18
C PHE A 495 -34.81 -24.34 -1.60
N TYR A 496 -33.98 -25.01 -0.79
CA TYR A 496 -32.54 -25.10 -1.05
C TYR A 496 -32.15 -26.09 -2.16
N ASP A 497 -33.06 -26.96 -2.61
CA ASP A 497 -32.77 -28.01 -3.59
C ASP A 497 -32.16 -27.50 -4.89
N SER A 498 -32.55 -26.31 -5.36
CA SER A 498 -32.00 -25.74 -6.59
C SER A 498 -30.51 -25.42 -6.44
N THR A 499 -30.16 -24.68 -5.39
CA THR A 499 -28.78 -24.29 -5.07
C THR A 499 -27.92 -25.50 -4.76
N THR A 500 -28.40 -26.42 -3.93
CA THR A 500 -27.63 -27.61 -3.54
C THR A 500 -27.45 -28.59 -4.69
N ARG A 501 -28.42 -28.73 -5.60
CA ARG A 501 -28.25 -29.49 -6.84
C ARG A 501 -27.18 -28.89 -7.73
N GLN A 502 -27.11 -27.56 -7.85
CA GLN A 502 -26.06 -26.90 -8.65
C GLN A 502 -24.67 -27.17 -8.07
N ILE A 503 -24.52 -27.08 -6.74
CA ILE A 503 -23.27 -27.43 -6.05
C ILE A 503 -22.92 -28.91 -6.27
N ALA A 504 -23.88 -29.82 -6.09
CA ALA A 504 -23.67 -31.25 -6.32
C ALA A 504 -23.30 -31.56 -7.78
N GLN A 505 -23.87 -30.84 -8.75
CA GLN A 505 -23.48 -30.96 -10.16
C GLN A 505 -22.05 -30.47 -10.40
N ASN A 506 -21.63 -29.37 -9.75
CA ASN A 506 -20.26 -28.87 -9.85
C ASN A 506 -19.26 -29.85 -9.23
N ILE A 507 -19.61 -30.47 -8.09
CA ILE A 507 -18.82 -31.56 -7.49
C ILE A 507 -18.70 -32.73 -8.47
N ARG A 508 -19.81 -33.23 -9.03
CA ARG A 508 -19.76 -34.33 -10.02
C ARG A 508 -18.93 -33.97 -11.25
N LYS A 509 -19.03 -32.72 -11.73
CA LYS A 509 -18.19 -32.25 -12.84
C LYS A 509 -16.70 -32.30 -12.50
N LEU A 510 -16.32 -31.91 -11.28
CA LEU A 510 -14.93 -32.04 -10.83
C LEU A 510 -14.52 -33.51 -10.78
N GLU A 511 -15.39 -34.41 -10.31
CA GLU A 511 -15.15 -35.86 -10.28
C GLU A 511 -15.00 -36.47 -11.68
N ASP A 512 -15.87 -36.10 -12.62
CA ASP A 512 -15.94 -36.67 -13.97
C ASP A 512 -14.86 -36.13 -14.91
N PHE A 513 -14.49 -34.84 -14.77
CA PHE A 513 -13.70 -34.13 -15.77
C PHE A 513 -12.32 -33.68 -15.29
N CYS A 514 -11.99 -33.79 -14.01
CA CYS A 514 -10.67 -33.43 -13.50
C CYS A 514 -9.84 -34.65 -13.12
N ASP A 515 -8.52 -34.49 -13.12
CA ASP A 515 -7.53 -35.53 -12.84
C ASP A 515 -6.67 -35.21 -11.60
N PHE A 516 -7.13 -34.30 -10.74
CA PHE A 516 -6.49 -34.07 -9.43
C PHE A 516 -6.55 -35.34 -8.58
N GLU A 517 -5.46 -35.60 -7.86
CA GLU A 517 -5.35 -36.68 -6.88
C GLU A 517 -6.19 -36.37 -5.64
N HIS A 518 -6.20 -35.10 -5.22
CA HIS A 518 -6.96 -34.62 -4.08
C HIS A 518 -7.76 -33.37 -4.45
N ILE A 519 -9.03 -33.32 -4.05
CA ILE A 519 -9.90 -32.16 -4.25
C ILE A 519 -10.57 -31.81 -2.92
N PHE A 520 -10.28 -30.62 -2.40
CA PHE A 520 -10.90 -30.07 -1.21
C PHE A 520 -11.79 -28.90 -1.61
N TRP A 521 -12.98 -28.82 -1.03
CA TRP A 521 -13.86 -27.67 -1.17
C TRP A 521 -14.21 -27.14 0.22
N ILE A 522 -13.53 -26.07 0.61
CA ILE A 522 -13.71 -25.37 1.88
C ILE A 522 -14.98 -24.52 1.79
N ALA A 523 -15.90 -24.74 2.74
CA ALA A 523 -17.13 -23.98 2.88
C ALA A 523 -16.85 -22.47 3.03
N SER A 524 -17.78 -21.65 2.55
CA SER A 524 -17.75 -20.20 2.78
C SER A 524 -17.96 -19.93 4.28
N PRO A 525 -17.37 -18.87 4.84
CA PRO A 525 -17.69 -18.44 6.20
C PRO A 525 -19.12 -17.87 6.24
N ASP A 526 -19.73 -17.92 7.43
CA ASP A 526 -20.88 -17.07 7.73
C ASP A 526 -20.39 -15.64 8.02
N MET A 527 -21.23 -14.63 7.78
CA MET A 527 -20.92 -13.27 8.19
C MET A 527 -20.78 -13.18 9.72
N CYS A 528 -19.97 -12.23 10.20
CA CYS A 528 -19.88 -11.94 11.62
C CYS A 528 -21.20 -11.38 12.16
N GLU A 529 -21.49 -11.57 13.45
CA GLU A 529 -22.76 -11.17 14.06
C GLU A 529 -23.05 -9.67 13.88
N ALA A 530 -22.06 -8.78 14.08
CA ALA A 530 -22.20 -7.35 13.85
C ALA A 530 -22.60 -7.05 12.39
N THR A 531 -21.97 -7.73 11.43
CA THR A 531 -22.31 -7.61 10.01
C THR A 531 -23.73 -8.12 9.75
N ALA A 532 -24.12 -9.22 10.38
CA ALA A 532 -25.46 -9.79 10.26
C ALA A 532 -26.53 -8.83 10.78
N ARG A 533 -26.30 -8.20 11.94
CA ARG A 533 -27.21 -7.22 12.53
C ARG A 533 -27.40 -6.03 11.61
N PHE A 534 -26.32 -5.52 11.03
CA PHE A 534 -26.38 -4.44 10.06
C PHE A 534 -27.12 -4.84 8.76
N ARG A 535 -26.82 -6.02 8.21
CA ARG A 535 -27.32 -6.47 6.90
C ARG A 535 -28.72 -7.05 6.93
N LEU A 536 -29.03 -7.87 7.92
CA LEU A 536 -30.26 -8.65 8.03
C LEU A 536 -31.20 -8.09 9.11
N GLY A 537 -30.67 -7.30 10.05
CA GLY A 537 -31.41 -6.71 11.16
C GLY A 537 -31.39 -7.57 12.42
N ASP A 538 -31.51 -6.90 13.57
CA ASP A 538 -31.48 -7.56 14.89
C ASP A 538 -32.56 -8.63 15.04
N GLU A 539 -33.77 -8.38 14.53
CA GLU A 539 -34.89 -9.33 14.55
C GLU A 539 -34.50 -10.70 13.95
N PHE A 540 -33.80 -10.70 12.82
CA PHE A 540 -33.36 -11.95 12.20
C PHE A 540 -32.27 -12.63 13.03
N VAL A 541 -31.28 -11.87 13.50
CA VAL A 541 -30.15 -12.41 14.28
C VAL A 541 -30.63 -13.01 15.60
N GLU A 542 -31.54 -12.34 16.30
CA GLU A 542 -32.08 -12.75 17.59
C GLU A 542 -33.07 -13.92 17.47
N SER A 543 -33.70 -14.10 16.30
CA SER A 543 -34.62 -15.22 16.07
C SER A 543 -33.95 -16.60 16.07
N GLY A 544 -32.62 -16.68 15.91
CA GLY A 544 -31.89 -17.93 15.73
C GLY A 544 -32.16 -18.64 14.39
N SER A 545 -32.86 -17.97 13.46
CA SER A 545 -33.33 -18.53 12.18
C SER A 545 -32.21 -19.14 11.34
N LEU A 546 -30.99 -18.57 11.37
CA LEU A 546 -29.84 -19.06 10.58
C LEU A 546 -29.54 -20.55 10.84
N VAL A 547 -29.70 -21.02 12.08
CA VAL A 547 -29.43 -22.43 12.45
C VAL A 547 -30.35 -23.38 11.68
N HIS A 548 -31.62 -23.01 11.52
CA HIS A 548 -32.60 -23.80 10.76
C HIS A 548 -32.33 -23.74 9.25
N HIS A 549 -31.98 -22.57 8.71
CA HIS A 549 -31.57 -22.43 7.31
C HIS A 549 -30.32 -23.27 7.00
N ARG A 550 -29.33 -23.28 7.90
CA ARG A 550 -28.11 -24.08 7.77
C ARG A 550 -28.40 -25.58 7.76
N GLU A 551 -29.24 -26.06 8.67
CA GLU A 551 -29.61 -27.47 8.73
C GLU A 551 -30.47 -27.88 7.53
N ALA A 552 -31.40 -27.03 7.07
CA ALA A 552 -32.18 -27.28 5.87
C ALA A 552 -31.29 -27.40 4.61
N TYR A 553 -30.36 -26.45 4.45
CA TYR A 553 -29.35 -26.48 3.39
C TYR A 553 -28.51 -27.76 3.46
N ALA A 554 -28.04 -28.13 4.65
CA ALA A 554 -27.22 -29.32 4.86
C ALA A 554 -27.98 -30.61 4.51
N ARG A 555 -29.26 -30.75 4.90
CA ARG A 555 -30.10 -31.89 4.52
C ARG A 555 -30.29 -31.98 3.01
N SER A 556 -30.61 -30.86 2.36
CA SER A 556 -30.76 -30.79 0.91
C SER A 556 -29.46 -31.15 0.18
N LEU A 557 -28.31 -30.63 0.64
CA LEU A 557 -26.99 -30.93 0.06
C LEU A 557 -26.62 -32.41 0.21
N ARG A 558 -26.81 -33.00 1.40
CA ARG A 558 -26.56 -34.44 1.63
C ARG A 558 -27.42 -35.30 0.71
N ALA A 559 -28.69 -34.95 0.52
CA ALA A 559 -29.58 -35.66 -0.39
C ALA A 559 -29.14 -35.53 -1.87
N ALA A 560 -28.60 -34.37 -2.27
CA ALA A 560 -28.13 -34.12 -3.62
C ALA A 560 -26.80 -34.85 -3.96
N LEU A 561 -25.88 -34.99 -2.99
CA LEU A 561 -24.54 -35.52 -3.24
C LEU A 561 -24.48 -37.03 -3.53
N LYS A 562 -25.35 -37.85 -2.92
CA LYS A 562 -25.43 -39.32 -3.13
C LYS A 562 -24.06 -40.04 -3.25
N SER A 563 -23.49 -40.47 -2.11
CA SER A 563 -22.37 -41.43 -1.94
C SER A 563 -21.13 -41.36 -2.85
N SER A 564 -20.87 -40.25 -3.55
CA SER A 564 -19.61 -40.05 -4.30
C SER A 564 -18.58 -39.33 -3.43
N ASN A 565 -17.35 -39.84 -3.40
CA ASN A 565 -16.36 -39.60 -2.33
C ASN A 565 -14.98 -39.14 -2.84
N ARG A 566 -14.86 -38.40 -3.97
CA ARG A 566 -13.54 -37.87 -4.38
C ARG A 566 -13.35 -36.40 -3.99
N VAL A 567 -14.41 -35.60 -3.97
CA VAL A 567 -14.34 -34.22 -3.48
C VAL A 567 -14.62 -34.19 -1.98
N GLN A 568 -13.64 -33.76 -1.20
CA GLN A 568 -13.76 -33.58 0.25
C GLN A 568 -14.34 -32.21 0.56
N VAL A 569 -15.55 -32.18 1.11
CA VAL A 569 -16.15 -30.94 1.63
C VAL A 569 -15.59 -30.66 3.02
N VAL A 570 -14.91 -29.52 3.16
CA VAL A 570 -14.30 -29.09 4.42
C VAL A 570 -15.21 -28.05 5.08
N CYS A 571 -15.78 -28.40 6.21
CA CYS A 571 -16.70 -27.55 6.96
C CYS A 571 -16.00 -26.87 8.14
N HIS A 572 -16.42 -25.65 8.42
CA HIS A 572 -15.97 -24.90 9.59
C HIS A 572 -16.63 -25.42 10.88
N PRO A 573 -15.91 -25.48 12.02
CA PRO A 573 -16.45 -25.92 13.30
C PRO A 573 -17.36 -24.84 13.90
N THR A 574 -18.61 -24.82 13.44
CA THR A 574 -19.59 -23.76 13.79
C THR A 574 -19.74 -23.53 15.30
N GLN A 575 -19.71 -24.57 16.14
CA GLN A 575 -19.81 -24.41 17.60
C GLN A 575 -18.66 -23.59 18.21
N GLU A 576 -17.47 -23.67 17.63
CA GLU A 576 -16.28 -22.96 18.14
C GLU A 576 -16.17 -21.56 17.56
N LEU A 577 -16.61 -21.39 16.31
CA LEU A 577 -16.43 -20.16 15.53
C LEU A 577 -17.62 -19.21 15.56
N CYS A 578 -18.80 -19.67 15.98
CA CYS A 578 -20.03 -18.87 16.00
C CYS A 578 -20.39 -18.37 17.40
N GLU A 579 -21.10 -17.24 17.43
CA GLU A 579 -21.86 -16.78 18.59
C GLU A 579 -23.11 -17.65 18.82
N ALA A 580 -23.81 -17.42 19.93
CA ALA A 580 -25.07 -18.12 20.24
C ALA A 580 -26.17 -17.87 19.18
N SER A 581 -26.11 -16.73 18.48
CA SER A 581 -26.99 -16.41 17.34
C SER A 581 -26.79 -17.32 16.12
N GLY A 582 -25.70 -18.07 16.10
CA GLY A 582 -25.30 -18.94 15.00
C GLY A 582 -24.45 -18.24 13.94
N PHE A 583 -24.26 -16.92 14.00
CA PHE A 583 -23.34 -16.17 13.13
C PHE A 583 -21.90 -16.24 13.63
N SER A 584 -20.92 -15.96 12.78
CA SER A 584 -19.51 -15.97 13.15
C SER A 584 -19.21 -14.94 14.26
N LYS A 585 -18.28 -15.25 15.16
CA LYS A 585 -17.83 -14.31 16.20
C LYS A 585 -17.18 -13.08 15.57
N ASP A 586 -17.49 -11.90 16.09
CA ASP A 586 -17.00 -10.62 15.54
C ASP A 586 -15.47 -10.48 15.54
N LYS A 587 -14.77 -11.23 16.41
CA LYS A 587 -13.31 -11.31 16.40
C LYS A 587 -12.74 -11.85 15.07
N PHE A 588 -13.57 -12.52 14.27
CA PHE A 588 -13.21 -13.05 12.97
C PHE A 588 -13.54 -12.09 11.83
N ALA A 589 -14.06 -10.89 12.07
CA ALA A 589 -14.30 -9.93 11.00
C ALA A 589 -12.97 -9.51 10.35
N ALA A 590 -12.92 -9.53 9.01
CA ALA A 590 -11.75 -9.04 8.26
C ALA A 590 -11.56 -7.53 8.40
N HIS A 591 -12.68 -6.81 8.49
CA HIS A 591 -12.72 -5.36 8.59
C HIS A 591 -13.73 -4.94 9.66
N ARG A 592 -13.54 -3.76 10.24
CA ARG A 592 -14.51 -3.18 11.20
C ARG A 592 -15.75 -2.58 10.52
N HIS A 593 -15.84 -2.70 9.19
CA HIS A 593 -16.97 -2.22 8.43
C HIS A 593 -18.19 -3.14 8.64
N PRO A 594 -19.32 -2.63 9.17
CA PRO A 594 -20.48 -3.47 9.46
C PRO A 594 -21.18 -3.98 8.20
N TRP A 595 -20.80 -3.51 7.01
CA TRP A 595 -21.29 -4.04 5.74
C TRP A 595 -20.38 -5.12 5.13
N ASP A 596 -19.19 -5.35 5.66
CA ASP A 596 -18.28 -6.34 5.08
C ASP A 596 -18.55 -7.74 5.66
N VAL A 597 -18.70 -8.72 4.76
CA VAL A 597 -19.04 -10.11 5.09
C VAL A 597 -17.80 -11.01 5.18
N HIS A 598 -16.61 -10.50 4.85
CA HIS A 598 -15.39 -11.31 4.85
C HIS A 598 -14.88 -11.55 6.27
N CYS A 599 -14.38 -12.75 6.49
CA CYS A 599 -13.69 -13.12 7.72
C CYS A 599 -12.18 -13.01 7.55
N ASN A 600 -11.46 -12.73 8.64
CA ASN A 600 -10.00 -12.67 8.67
C ASN A 600 -9.36 -14.06 8.54
N THR A 601 -8.05 -14.08 8.34
CA THR A 601 -7.26 -15.29 8.10
C THR A 601 -7.43 -16.35 9.20
N ALA A 602 -7.58 -15.92 10.46
CA ALA A 602 -7.72 -16.83 11.60
C ALA A 602 -9.00 -17.66 11.58
N TYR A 603 -10.03 -17.24 10.82
CA TYR A 603 -11.25 -18.04 10.67
C TYR A 603 -10.98 -19.36 9.91
N PHE A 604 -9.99 -19.37 9.02
CA PHE A 604 -9.70 -20.50 8.14
C PHE A 604 -8.73 -21.53 8.75
N ASP A 605 -8.16 -21.25 9.93
CA ASP A 605 -7.16 -22.11 10.59
C ASP A 605 -7.61 -23.57 10.66
N ASN A 606 -8.81 -23.82 11.20
CA ASN A 606 -9.31 -25.17 11.37
C ASN A 606 -9.61 -25.88 10.04
N ALA A 607 -10.09 -25.14 9.04
CA ALA A 607 -10.37 -25.71 7.72
C ALA A 607 -9.08 -26.18 7.04
N PHE A 608 -8.01 -25.39 7.11
CA PHE A 608 -6.73 -25.79 6.54
C PHE A 608 -6.05 -26.89 7.36
N ASP A 609 -6.19 -26.91 8.68
CA ASP A 609 -5.73 -28.04 9.50
C ASP A 609 -6.40 -29.36 9.08
N GLN A 610 -7.69 -29.34 8.75
CA GLN A 610 -8.40 -30.50 8.20
C GLN A 610 -7.80 -30.92 6.85
N VAL A 611 -7.60 -29.98 5.91
CA VAL A 611 -7.00 -30.26 4.59
C VAL A 611 -5.61 -30.88 4.75
N TRP A 612 -4.75 -30.29 5.59
CA TRP A 612 -3.40 -30.78 5.83
C TRP A 612 -3.35 -32.11 6.55
N THR A 613 -4.32 -32.40 7.41
CA THR A 613 -4.43 -33.70 8.08
C THR A 613 -4.87 -34.78 7.09
N ALA A 614 -5.83 -34.48 6.22
CA ALA A 614 -6.27 -35.39 5.17
C ALA A 614 -5.12 -35.72 4.19
N LEU A 615 -4.40 -34.70 3.70
CA LEU A 615 -3.24 -34.91 2.82
C LEU A 615 -2.12 -35.71 3.48
N ARG A 616 -1.86 -35.52 4.79
CA ARG A 616 -0.84 -36.30 5.52
C ARG A 616 -1.22 -37.77 5.69
N THR A 617 -2.49 -38.05 5.90
CA THR A 617 -2.98 -39.40 6.23
C THR A 617 -3.34 -40.22 5.00
N GLY A 618 -3.47 -39.59 3.82
CA GLY A 618 -3.91 -40.24 2.60
C GLY A 618 -5.36 -40.73 2.67
N ALA A 619 -6.12 -40.27 3.66
CA ALA A 619 -7.52 -40.63 3.85
C ALA A 619 -8.42 -39.79 2.90
N PRO A 620 -9.31 -40.44 2.13
CA PRO A 620 -10.31 -39.74 1.33
C PRO A 620 -11.36 -39.06 2.19
#